data_AF-A0A7C1S937-F1
#
_entry.id   AF-A0A7C1S937-F1
#
_cell.length_a   1.000
_cell.length_b   1.000
_cell.length_c   1.000
_cell.angle_alpha   90.00
_cell.angle_beta   90.00
_cell.angle_gamma   90.00
#
_symmetry.space_group_name_H-M   'P 1'
#
loop_
_entity.id
_entity.type
_entity.pdbx_description
1 polymer ?
#
loop_
_entity_poly.entity_id
_entity_poly.type
_entity_poly.pdbx_seq_one_letter_code
_entity_poly.pdbx_strand_id
1 'polypeptide(L)'
;MEDDFEIKDQQHFFDFRGFLIKILHYWPLFIISLGVAFYIAHYINVRKETVYRLSNMISVKDDQNPFFTSNTSLTFNWGGTTDKVQTGLIFLKSRSHNEKVVEELQFYVSYLKQGEYNLIDVYDKIPFKLDINTAEPQLLDQSIAIEFVDPAHFEISMSLKGGEGTIQNYDTKEKTPFSLPMHCLLYTS
;
A
#
# COMPACT_ATOMS: atom_id res chain seq x y z
N MET A 1 -21.88 -20.69 -70.87
CA MET A 1 -23.26 -20.24 -70.64
C MET A 1 -23.35 -20.13 -69.14
N GLU A 2 -23.04 -18.93 -68.66
CA GLU A 2 -22.86 -18.53 -67.27
C GLU A 2 -24.07 -18.85 -66.38
N ASP A 3 -23.80 -19.38 -65.19
CA ASP A 3 -24.75 -19.46 -64.07
C ASP A 3 -24.87 -18.09 -63.41
N ASP A 4 -25.97 -17.39 -63.68
CA ASP A 4 -26.29 -16.09 -63.09
C ASP A 4 -26.86 -16.30 -61.68
N PHE A 5 -26.04 -16.10 -60.65
CA PHE A 5 -26.45 -16.08 -59.25
C PHE A 5 -27.27 -14.80 -59.00
N GLU A 6 -28.60 -14.92 -59.00
CA GLU A 6 -29.47 -13.88 -58.45
C GLU A 6 -29.22 -13.72 -56.94
N ILE A 7 -28.34 -12.79 -56.57
CA ILE A 7 -28.26 -12.27 -55.21
C ILE A 7 -29.54 -11.48 -54.96
N LYS A 8 -30.47 -12.10 -54.24
CA LYS A 8 -31.69 -11.48 -53.75
C LYS A 8 -31.30 -10.50 -52.64
N ASP A 9 -31.03 -9.26 -53.02
CA ASP A 9 -30.83 -8.13 -52.10
C ASP A 9 -32.10 -7.94 -51.24
N GLN A 10 -32.15 -8.62 -50.10
CA GLN A 10 -33.06 -8.28 -49.03
C GLN A 10 -32.54 -7.01 -48.37
N GLN A 11 -32.95 -5.86 -48.90
CA GLN A 11 -32.88 -4.60 -48.17
C GLN A 11 -33.79 -4.72 -46.93
N HIS A 12 -33.23 -5.22 -45.84
CA HIS A 12 -33.83 -5.17 -44.51
C HIS A 12 -33.90 -3.70 -44.09
N PHE A 13 -35.03 -3.03 -44.37
CA PHE A 13 -35.35 -1.77 -43.72
C PHE A 13 -35.50 -2.05 -42.22
N PHE A 14 -34.44 -1.82 -41.46
CA PHE A 14 -34.43 -2.02 -40.02
C PHE A 14 -35.34 -0.98 -39.36
N ASP A 15 -36.53 -1.41 -38.93
CA ASP A 15 -37.47 -0.55 -38.20
C ASP A 15 -36.98 -0.29 -36.77
N PHE A 16 -36.26 0.82 -36.61
CA PHE A 16 -35.69 1.25 -35.34
C PHE A 16 -36.76 1.48 -34.25
N ARG A 17 -37.95 1.94 -34.64
CA ARG A 17 -39.02 2.28 -33.69
C ARG A 17 -39.64 1.02 -33.11
N GLY A 18 -39.93 0.04 -33.95
CA GLY A 18 -40.44 -1.26 -33.53
C GLY A 18 -39.44 -2.04 -32.67
N PHE A 19 -38.15 -1.92 -32.98
CA PHE A 19 -37.07 -2.51 -32.17
C PHE A 19 -36.97 -1.89 -30.77
N LEU A 20 -37.07 -0.55 -30.66
CA LEU A 20 -36.98 0.16 -29.39
C LEU A 20 -38.10 -0.23 -28.42
N ILE A 21 -39.34 -0.36 -28.92
CA ILE A 21 -40.50 -0.77 -28.12
C ILE A 21 -40.35 -2.21 -27.61
N LYS A 22 -39.80 -3.11 -28.44
CA LYS A 22 -39.49 -4.48 -28.02
C LYS A 22 -38.47 -4.51 -26.89
N ILE A 23 -37.41 -3.71 -26.95
CA ILE A 23 -36.41 -3.60 -25.86
C ILE A 23 -37.02 -3.01 -24.59
N LEU A 24 -37.84 -1.97 -24.72
CA LEU A 24 -38.48 -1.32 -23.58
C LEU A 24 -39.50 -2.24 -22.89
N HIS A 25 -40.10 -3.18 -23.62
CA HIS A 25 -40.96 -4.21 -23.03
C HIS A 25 -40.20 -5.13 -22.06
N TYR A 26 -38.91 -5.39 -22.30
CA TYR A 26 -38.04 -6.18 -21.42
C TYR A 26 -37.40 -5.37 -20.29
N TRP A 27 -37.96 -4.20 -19.93
CA TRP A 27 -37.47 -3.38 -18.81
C TRP A 27 -37.26 -4.11 -17.46
N PRO A 28 -37.99 -5.20 -17.09
CA PRO A 28 -37.69 -5.91 -15.84
C PRO A 28 -36.33 -6.59 -15.85
N LEU A 29 -35.87 -7.08 -17.01
CA LEU A 29 -34.52 -7.66 -17.15
C LEU A 29 -33.43 -6.61 -16.93
N PHE A 30 -33.70 -5.36 -17.30
CA PHE A 30 -32.80 -4.25 -17.04
C PHE A 30 -32.69 -3.93 -15.54
N ILE A 31 -33.79 -3.99 -14.80
CA ILE A 31 -33.76 -3.81 -13.34
C ILE A 31 -33.02 -4.97 -12.66
N ILE A 32 -33.26 -6.21 -13.10
CA ILE A 32 -32.56 -7.38 -12.57
C ILE A 32 -31.05 -7.29 -12.84
N SER A 33 -30.65 -6.96 -14.08
CA SER A 33 -29.23 -6.83 -14.42
C SER A 33 -28.55 -5.71 -13.64
N LEU A 34 -29.24 -4.58 -13.44
CA LEU A 34 -28.76 -3.47 -12.62
C LEU A 34 -28.60 -3.87 -11.15
N GLY A 35 -29.55 -4.62 -10.60
CA GLY A 35 -29.47 -5.17 -9.24
C GLY A 35 -28.26 -6.11 -9.06
N VAL A 36 -28.04 -7.01 -10.02
CA VAL A 36 -26.86 -7.90 -10.00
C VAL A 36 -25.57 -7.11 -10.12
N ALA A 37 -25.51 -6.11 -10.99
CA ALA A 37 -24.33 -5.26 -11.15
C ALA A 37 -23.98 -4.50 -9.86
N PHE A 38 -24.98 -3.87 -9.22
CA PHE A 38 -24.77 -3.19 -7.94
C PHE A 38 -24.39 -4.15 -6.81
N TYR A 39 -24.99 -5.34 -6.76
CA TYR A 39 -24.64 -6.35 -5.78
C TYR A 39 -23.16 -6.77 -5.90
N ILE A 40 -22.71 -7.07 -7.12
CA ILE A 40 -21.31 -7.43 -7.38
C ILE A 40 -20.39 -6.25 -7.06
N ALA A 41 -20.74 -5.04 -7.49
CA ALA A 41 -19.93 -3.84 -7.23
C ALA A 41 -19.78 -3.57 -5.72
N HIS A 42 -20.87 -3.68 -4.96
CA HIS A 42 -20.84 -3.53 -3.50
C HIS A 42 -19.96 -4.60 -2.84
N TYR A 43 -20.13 -5.86 -3.25
CA TYR A 43 -19.35 -6.99 -2.72
C TYR A 43 -17.84 -6.80 -2.93
N ILE A 44 -17.43 -6.32 -4.10
CA ILE A 44 -16.01 -6.04 -4.40
C ILE A 44 -15.53 -4.83 -3.59
N ASN A 45 -16.34 -3.77 -3.50
CA ASN A 45 -15.93 -2.53 -2.84
C ASN A 45 -15.69 -2.70 -1.34
N VAL A 46 -16.54 -3.46 -0.64
CA VAL A 46 -16.41 -3.71 0.81
C VAL A 46 -15.11 -4.44 1.15
N ARG A 47 -14.61 -5.30 0.24
CA ARG A 47 -13.39 -6.11 0.46
C ARG A 47 -12.12 -5.41 0.01
N LYS A 48 -12.22 -4.32 -0.75
CA LYS A 48 -11.05 -3.65 -1.33
C LYS A 48 -10.37 -2.77 -0.29
N GLU A 49 -9.08 -2.99 -0.08
CA GLU A 49 -8.27 -2.16 0.83
C GLU A 49 -8.09 -0.74 0.28
N THR A 50 -8.20 0.25 1.15
CA THR A 50 -7.98 1.66 0.83
C THR A 50 -6.47 1.94 0.74
N VAL A 51 -5.98 2.32 -0.43
CA VAL A 51 -4.58 2.75 -0.60
C VAL A 51 -4.47 4.23 -0.25
N TYR A 52 -3.71 4.55 0.79
CA TYR A 52 -3.42 5.93 1.19
C TYR A 52 -2.15 6.43 0.51
N ARG A 53 -2.19 7.66 -0.02
CA ARG A 53 -1.02 8.34 -0.59
C ARG A 53 -0.85 9.68 0.10
N LEU A 54 0.34 9.90 0.67
CA LEU A 54 0.73 11.19 1.24
C LEU A 54 1.56 11.98 0.22
N SER A 55 1.23 13.26 0.03
CA SER A 55 2.03 14.20 -0.74
C SER A 55 2.32 15.45 0.10
N ASN A 56 3.58 15.84 0.20
CA ASN A 56 3.99 17.05 0.92
C ASN A 56 4.71 18.01 -0.04
N MET A 57 4.51 19.32 0.15
CA MET A 57 5.19 20.38 -0.59
C MET A 57 6.07 21.18 0.36
N ILE A 58 7.36 21.26 0.05
CA ILE A 58 8.37 21.96 0.86
C ILE A 58 8.83 23.18 0.08
N SER A 59 8.73 24.37 0.69
CA SER A 59 9.24 25.62 0.12
C SER A 59 10.49 26.05 0.87
N VAL A 60 11.58 26.29 0.14
CA VAL A 60 12.84 26.77 0.71
C VAL A 60 13.06 28.19 0.22
N LYS A 61 13.12 29.14 1.16
CA LYS A 61 13.49 30.52 0.85
C LYS A 61 14.98 30.70 1.05
N ASP A 62 15.65 31.28 0.07
CA ASP A 62 17.05 31.66 0.18
C ASP A 62 17.13 33.11 0.66
N ASP A 63 17.44 33.30 1.95
CA ASP A 63 17.72 34.63 2.47
C ASP A 63 19.13 35.05 2.03
N GLN A 64 19.19 35.84 0.97
CA GLN A 64 20.40 36.56 0.56
C GLN A 64 20.76 37.55 1.67
N ASN A 65 21.90 37.35 2.32
CA ASN A 65 22.40 38.28 3.34
C ASN A 65 22.68 39.65 2.68
N PRO A 66 22.01 40.75 3.09
CA PRO A 66 22.17 42.06 2.46
C PRO A 66 23.53 42.74 2.73
N PHE A 67 24.43 42.11 3.49
CA PHE A 67 25.76 42.66 3.82
C PHE A 67 26.89 42.31 2.85
N PHE A 68 26.59 41.84 1.62
CA PHE A 68 27.61 41.79 0.56
C PHE A 68 27.96 43.21 0.09
N THR A 69 29.00 43.77 0.72
CA THR A 69 29.55 45.08 0.39
C THR A 69 30.17 45.08 -1.01
N SER A 70 29.80 46.10 -1.75
CA SER A 70 30.20 46.48 -3.11
C SER A 70 31.71 46.56 -3.35
N ASN A 71 32.35 45.45 -3.73
CA ASN A 71 33.57 45.42 -4.57
C ASN A 71 33.62 44.11 -5.37
N THR A 72 32.78 44.07 -6.40
CA THR A 72 32.85 43.25 -7.63
C THR A 72 33.12 41.74 -7.49
N SER A 73 32.04 40.98 -7.37
CA SER A 73 31.86 39.70 -8.06
C SER A 73 30.37 39.44 -8.21
N LEU A 74 29.76 39.90 -9.32
CA LEU A 74 28.39 39.53 -9.68
C LEU A 74 28.37 38.06 -10.13
N THR A 75 28.11 37.14 -9.20
CA THR A 75 27.78 35.77 -9.55
C THR A 75 26.32 35.73 -10.00
N PHE A 76 26.11 35.77 -11.32
CA PHE A 76 24.79 35.54 -11.93
C PHE A 76 24.43 34.06 -11.80
N ASN A 77 23.68 33.71 -10.76
CA ASN A 77 22.98 32.42 -10.67
C ASN A 77 21.69 32.45 -11.51
N TRP A 78 21.82 32.59 -12.84
CA TRP A 78 20.70 32.54 -13.77
C TRP A 78 20.58 31.14 -14.37
N GLY A 79 19.58 30.39 -13.92
CA GLY A 79 19.17 29.14 -14.58
C GLY A 79 19.67 27.88 -13.90
N GLY A 80 19.17 27.60 -12.70
CA GLY A 80 19.36 26.33 -11.99
C GLY A 80 18.48 26.26 -10.75
N THR A 81 18.10 25.05 -10.32
CA THR A 81 17.45 24.88 -9.00
C THR A 81 18.43 25.35 -7.93
N THR A 82 18.02 26.21 -6.99
CA THR A 82 18.89 26.67 -5.90
C THR A 82 19.57 25.47 -5.23
N ASP A 83 20.90 25.50 -5.06
CA ASP A 83 21.67 24.39 -4.47
C ASP A 83 21.08 23.91 -3.15
N LYS A 84 20.55 24.83 -2.32
CA LYS A 84 19.85 24.52 -1.06
C LYS A 84 18.64 23.61 -1.25
N VAL A 85 17.84 23.82 -2.31
CA VAL A 85 16.69 22.97 -2.64
C VAL A 85 17.16 21.58 -3.06
N GLN A 86 18.18 21.51 -3.93
CA GLN A 86 18.72 20.23 -4.40
C GLN A 86 19.39 19.44 -3.27
N THR A 87 20.18 20.10 -2.42
CA THR A 87 20.80 19.48 -1.23
C THR A 87 19.74 18.99 -0.24
N GLY A 88 18.72 19.79 0.05
CA GLY A 88 17.61 19.37 0.91
C GLY A 88 16.86 18.16 0.34
N LEU A 89 16.62 18.14 -0.98
CA LEU A 89 16.00 17.00 -1.65
C LEU A 89 16.87 15.73 -1.60
N ILE A 90 18.18 15.86 -1.82
CA ILE A 90 19.13 14.74 -1.71
C ILE A 90 19.18 14.23 -0.28
N PHE A 91 19.20 15.12 0.71
CA PHE A 91 19.22 14.76 2.12
C PHE A 91 17.97 13.95 2.51
N LEU A 92 16.77 14.42 2.16
CA LEU A 92 15.52 13.69 2.43
C LEU A 92 15.43 12.35 1.69
N LYS A 93 16.03 12.24 0.50
CA LYS A 93 16.11 10.98 -0.26
C LYS A 93 17.24 10.06 0.20
N SER A 94 18.15 10.54 1.04
CA SER A 94 19.34 9.79 1.42
C SER A 94 18.97 8.58 2.27
N ARG A 95 19.66 7.46 2.02
CA ARG A 95 19.43 6.22 2.76
C ARG A 95 19.67 6.42 4.26
N SER A 96 20.77 7.07 4.64
CA SER A 96 21.14 7.27 6.05
C SER A 96 20.08 8.05 6.83
N HIS A 97 19.46 9.06 6.20
CA HIS A 97 18.36 9.78 6.83
C HIS A 97 17.12 8.90 7.02
N ASN A 98 16.71 8.20 5.96
CA ASN A 98 15.54 7.30 6.02
C ASN A 98 15.76 6.13 7.00
N GLU A 99 16.97 5.62 7.10
CA GLU A 99 17.35 4.58 8.04
C GLU A 99 17.16 5.03 9.48
N LYS A 100 17.66 6.22 9.84
CA LYS A 100 17.43 6.82 11.16
C LYS A 100 15.94 7.03 11.44
N VAL A 101 15.17 7.50 10.45
CA VAL A 101 13.72 7.72 10.62
C VAL A 101 13.00 6.40 10.90
N VAL A 102 13.37 5.32 10.19
CA VAL A 102 12.79 3.99 10.40
C VAL A 102 13.15 3.42 11.77
N GLU A 103 14.38 3.64 12.25
CA GLU A 103 14.84 3.20 13.56
C GLU A 103 14.12 3.93 14.70
N GLU A 104 14.04 5.26 14.64
CA GLU A 104 13.39 6.10 15.68
C GLU A 104 11.87 5.86 15.77
N LEU A 105 11.22 5.59 14.63
CA LEU A 105 9.79 5.28 14.56
C LEU A 105 9.49 3.78 14.65
N GLN A 106 10.51 2.93 14.76
CA GLN A 106 10.37 1.47 14.81
C GLN A 106 9.48 0.89 13.68
N PHE A 107 9.55 1.46 12.47
CA PHE A 107 8.73 1.06 11.31
C PHE A 107 9.06 -0.33 10.74
N TYR A 108 10.00 -1.05 11.35
CA TYR A 108 10.24 -2.46 11.07
C TYR A 108 9.22 -3.39 11.74
N VAL A 109 8.35 -2.89 12.62
CA VAL A 109 7.25 -3.64 13.24
C VAL A 109 5.92 -3.17 12.69
N SER A 110 5.13 -4.11 12.16
CA SER A 110 3.78 -3.84 11.68
C SER A 110 2.75 -4.32 12.72
N TYR A 111 1.92 -3.39 13.21
CA TYR A 111 0.82 -3.72 14.12
C TYR A 111 -0.47 -3.90 13.32
N LEU A 112 -0.88 -5.14 13.13
CA LEU A 112 -2.06 -5.48 12.33
C LEU A 112 -3.18 -5.98 13.24
N LYS A 113 -4.38 -5.41 13.09
CA LYS A 113 -5.60 -5.88 13.74
C LYS A 113 -6.49 -6.56 12.71
N GLN A 114 -7.01 -7.75 13.04
CA GLN A 114 -8.01 -8.43 12.22
C GLN A 114 -9.32 -7.61 12.20
N GLY A 115 -9.65 -7.05 11.05
CA GLY A 115 -10.96 -6.48 10.77
C GLY A 115 -11.95 -7.53 10.24
N GLU A 116 -13.13 -7.08 9.82
CA GLU A 116 -14.18 -7.98 9.29
C GLU A 116 -13.75 -8.69 7.99
N TYR A 117 -12.96 -8.01 7.15
CA TYR A 117 -12.52 -8.54 5.84
C TYR A 117 -11.00 -8.56 5.67
N ASN A 118 -10.29 -7.57 6.22
CA ASN A 118 -8.87 -7.33 5.97
C ASN A 118 -8.11 -7.07 7.27
N LEU A 119 -6.79 -7.21 7.21
CA LEU A 119 -5.88 -6.80 8.29
C LEU A 119 -5.68 -5.29 8.22
N ILE A 120 -5.96 -4.59 9.31
CA ILE A 120 -5.89 -3.12 9.38
C ILE A 120 -4.65 -2.75 10.18
N ASP A 121 -3.80 -1.89 9.62
CA ASP A 121 -2.68 -1.30 10.34
C ASP A 121 -3.19 -0.35 11.45
N VAL A 122 -2.80 -0.66 12.68
CA VAL A 122 -3.18 0.04 13.90
C VAL A 122 -1.98 0.65 14.63
N TYR A 123 -0.94 1.02 13.89
CA TYR A 123 0.21 1.74 14.41
C TYR A 123 -0.22 2.90 15.34
N ASP A 124 0.39 2.96 16.54
CA ASP A 124 0.14 3.95 17.61
C ASP A 124 -1.27 3.95 18.25
N LYS A 125 -2.16 3.01 17.87
CA LYS A 125 -3.53 2.90 18.41
C LYS A 125 -3.75 1.70 19.32
N ILE A 126 -2.68 0.98 19.65
CA ILE A 126 -2.71 -0.22 20.49
C ILE A 126 -2.38 0.11 21.96
N PRO A 127 -2.98 -0.60 22.93
CA PRO A 127 -2.82 -0.29 24.35
C PRO A 127 -1.50 -0.81 24.96
N PHE A 128 -0.56 -1.29 24.15
CA PHE A 128 0.74 -1.80 24.58
C PHE A 128 1.83 -1.32 23.63
N LYS A 129 3.08 -1.33 24.10
CA LYS A 129 4.27 -1.09 23.26
C LYS A 129 5.10 -2.35 23.24
N LEU A 130 5.50 -2.78 22.06
CA LEU A 130 6.45 -3.86 21.89
C LEU A 130 7.86 -3.27 21.94
N ASP A 131 8.63 -3.62 22.96
CA ASP A 131 10.05 -3.32 23.00
C ASP A 131 10.82 -4.52 22.45
N ILE A 132 11.62 -4.26 21.41
CA ILE A 132 12.30 -5.29 20.65
C ILE A 132 13.79 -5.19 20.93
N ASN A 133 14.39 -6.30 21.38
CA ASN A 133 15.83 -6.38 21.54
C ASN A 133 16.52 -6.52 20.16
N THR A 134 17.07 -5.42 19.65
CA THR A 134 17.74 -5.37 18.34
C THR A 134 19.09 -6.09 18.30
N ALA A 135 19.68 -6.38 19.46
CA ALA A 135 20.98 -7.06 19.57
C ALA A 135 20.89 -8.55 19.18
N GLU A 136 19.71 -9.15 19.33
CA GLU A 136 19.48 -10.55 19.00
C GLU A 136 18.95 -10.69 17.57
N PRO A 137 19.33 -11.76 16.85
CA PRO A 137 18.81 -12.01 15.51
C PRO A 137 17.32 -12.40 15.59
N GLN A 138 16.50 -11.75 14.78
CA GLN A 138 15.05 -11.95 14.77
C GLN A 138 14.58 -12.52 13.45
N LEU A 139 13.52 -13.31 13.55
CA LEU A 139 12.93 -13.97 12.40
C LEU A 139 12.10 -12.99 11.56
N LEU A 140 12.39 -12.92 10.27
CA LEU A 140 11.69 -12.07 9.32
C LEU A 140 10.40 -12.71 8.79
N ASP A 141 9.46 -11.87 8.39
CA ASP A 141 8.23 -12.22 7.68
C ASP A 141 7.31 -13.23 8.40
N GLN A 142 7.40 -13.31 9.72
CA GLN A 142 6.50 -14.11 10.54
C GLN A 142 5.56 -13.23 11.36
N SER A 143 4.27 -13.50 11.24
CA SER A 143 3.24 -12.82 12.04
C SER A 143 3.08 -13.50 13.39
N ILE A 144 3.17 -12.71 14.45
CA ILE A 144 2.85 -13.12 15.82
C ILE A 144 1.42 -12.65 16.11
N ALA A 145 0.54 -13.57 16.47
CA ALA A 145 -0.82 -13.26 16.89
C ALA A 145 -0.84 -13.13 18.42
N ILE A 146 -1.40 -12.01 18.90
CA ILE A 146 -1.58 -11.74 20.32
C ILE A 146 -3.09 -11.64 20.55
N GLU A 147 -3.62 -12.52 21.40
CA GLU A 147 -5.02 -12.53 21.78
C GLU A 147 -5.15 -12.21 23.27
N PHE A 148 -5.89 -11.17 23.61
CA PHE A 148 -6.15 -10.80 25.00
C PHE A 148 -7.38 -11.56 25.50
N VAL A 149 -7.15 -12.57 26.34
CA VAL A 149 -8.23 -13.37 26.95
C VAL A 149 -8.86 -12.61 28.13
N ASP A 150 -8.02 -11.94 28.93
CA ASP A 150 -8.42 -11.14 30.09
C ASP A 150 -7.63 -9.82 30.16
N PRO A 151 -8.05 -8.83 30.99
CA PRO A 151 -7.26 -7.63 31.24
C PRO A 151 -5.85 -7.89 31.79
N ALA A 152 -5.60 -9.08 32.34
CA ALA A 152 -4.32 -9.49 32.92
C ALA A 152 -3.65 -10.67 32.20
N HIS A 153 -4.34 -11.33 31.25
CA HIS A 153 -3.82 -12.52 30.56
C HIS A 153 -3.91 -12.35 29.05
N PHE A 154 -2.80 -12.61 28.37
CA PHE A 154 -2.71 -12.61 26.92
C PHE A 154 -2.08 -13.92 26.46
N GLU A 155 -2.55 -14.42 25.32
CA GLU A 155 -1.97 -15.57 24.65
C GLU A 155 -1.20 -15.08 23.43
N ILE A 156 0.03 -15.57 23.29
CA ILE A 156 0.86 -15.33 22.12
C ILE A 156 0.88 -16.62 21.31
N SER A 157 0.47 -16.56 20.06
CA SER A 157 0.58 -17.67 19.12
C SER A 157 1.39 -17.26 17.90
N MET A 158 2.24 -18.18 17.45
CA MET A 158 3.04 -18.00 16.25
C MET A 158 2.77 -19.17 15.31
N SER A 159 2.34 -18.87 14.10
CA SER A 159 2.09 -19.89 13.06
C SER A 159 3.33 -20.07 12.20
N LEU A 160 4.24 -20.93 12.64
CA LEU A 160 5.40 -21.32 11.84
C LEU A 160 4.98 -22.36 10.80
N LYS A 161 4.89 -21.93 9.54
CA LYS A 161 4.84 -22.85 8.40
C LYS A 161 6.24 -23.38 8.21
N GLY A 162 6.57 -24.52 8.84
CA GLY A 162 7.92 -25.10 8.83
C GLY A 162 8.61 -25.05 7.46
N GLY A 163 9.94 -24.94 7.45
CA GLY A 163 10.71 -24.69 6.23
C GLY A 163 11.98 -23.88 6.50
N GLU A 164 12.30 -22.97 5.59
CA GLU A 164 13.41 -22.02 5.73
C GLU A 164 12.87 -20.63 6.05
N GLY A 165 13.40 -20.04 7.12
CA GLY A 165 13.23 -18.65 7.50
C GLY A 165 14.53 -17.89 7.33
N THR A 166 14.46 -16.56 7.34
CA THR A 166 15.64 -15.70 7.40
C THR A 166 15.62 -14.97 8.73
N ILE A 167 16.71 -15.04 9.47
CA ILE A 167 16.91 -14.19 10.64
C ILE A 167 17.77 -13.00 10.26
N GLN A 168 17.46 -11.84 10.83
CA GLN A 168 18.22 -10.61 10.65
C GLN A 168 18.64 -10.08 12.01
N ASN A 169 19.91 -9.72 12.14
CA ASN A 169 20.38 -8.89 13.23
C ASN A 169 20.24 -7.42 12.81
N TYR A 170 19.58 -6.60 13.63
CA TYR A 170 19.28 -5.20 13.27
C TYR A 170 20.48 -4.27 13.46
N ASP A 171 21.41 -4.60 14.36
CA ASP A 171 22.63 -3.84 14.56
C ASP A 171 23.63 -4.06 13.41
N THR A 172 23.90 -5.32 13.05
CA THR A 172 24.86 -5.66 11.98
C THR A 172 24.26 -5.66 10.58
N LYS A 173 22.92 -5.73 10.48
CA LYS A 173 22.14 -5.80 9.23
C LYS A 173 22.42 -7.06 8.40
N GLU A 174 23.08 -8.04 9.00
CA GLU A 174 23.35 -9.32 8.37
C GLU A 174 22.10 -10.20 8.41
N LYS A 175 21.90 -10.93 7.31
CA LYS A 175 20.81 -11.89 7.15
C LYS A 175 21.40 -13.29 7.06
N THR A 176 20.93 -14.19 7.90
CA THR A 176 21.36 -15.59 7.88
C THR A 176 20.14 -16.50 7.72
N PRO A 177 20.29 -17.61 6.97
CA PRO A 177 19.23 -18.59 6.83
C PRO A 177 19.05 -19.34 8.16
N PHE A 178 17.80 -19.60 8.54
CA PHE A 178 17.42 -20.31 9.76
C PHE A 178 16.35 -21.35 9.44
N SER A 179 16.49 -22.58 9.94
CA SER A 179 15.48 -23.62 9.73
C SER A 179 14.35 -23.50 10.74
N LEU A 180 13.11 -23.42 10.26
CA LEU A 180 11.93 -23.24 11.09
C LEU A 180 11.39 -24.57 11.61
N PRO A 181 11.17 -24.72 12.93
CA PRO A 181 10.50 -25.89 13.47
C PRO A 181 9.03 -25.92 13.03
N MET A 182 8.48 -27.12 12.78
CA MET A 182 7.09 -27.31 12.35
C MET A 182 6.04 -26.95 13.42
N HIS A 183 6.43 -26.83 14.69
CA HIS A 183 5.55 -26.45 15.79
C HIS A 183 6.35 -25.67 16.84
N CYS A 184 5.98 -24.42 17.10
CA CYS A 184 6.47 -23.67 18.24
C CYS A 184 5.26 -23.04 18.94
N LEU A 185 4.89 -23.61 20.10
CA LEU A 185 3.91 -23.01 20.99
C LEU A 185 4.71 -22.25 22.05
N LEU A 186 4.76 -20.93 21.94
CA LEU A 186 5.31 -20.08 23.00
C LEU A 186 4.20 -19.86 24.04
N TYR A 187 4.17 -20.70 25.07
CA TYR A 187 3.35 -20.44 26.26
C TYR A 187 4.02 -19.33 27.07
N THR A 188 3.29 -18.25 27.35
CA THR A 188 3.67 -17.28 28.38
C THR A 188 2.64 -17.30 29.51
N SER A 189 3.14 -17.26 30.74
CA SER A 189 2.37 -17.10 31.99
C SER A 189 1.88 -15.69 32.17
#